data_AF-A0A0F2L6D6-F1
#
_entry.id   AF-A0A0F2L6D6-F1
#
_cell.length_a   1.000
_cell.length_b   1.000
_cell.length_c   1.000
_cell.angle_alpha   90.00
_cell.angle_beta   90.00
_cell.angle_gamma   90.00
#
_symmetry.space_group_name_H-M   'P 1'
#
loop_
_entity.id
_entity.type
_entity.pdbx_description
1 polymer ?
#
loop_
_entity_poly.entity_id
_entity_poly.type
_entity_poly.pdbx_seq_one_letter_code
_entity_poly.pdbx_strand_id
1 'polypeptide(L)'
;MGPLEVVAILAVLIGVWYPLASVIGRRINARAALACAELCDVRRYLATGTSYLVELQCDWARYVGVFVQRLPWDNPLNLIASLLAARKPLALIKIDLGKITSWNLDMSSRGARGFAERVGKYYVVRRNAPKALVRELAKAGEELGIVRLVFEEGAPISIYIPSTDCPSIIHISKTIIKIIENYMGGNT
;
A
#
# COMPACT_ATOMS: atom_id res chain seq x y z
N MET A 1 19.73 31.79 -30.58
CA MET A 1 19.21 31.59 -29.22
C MET A 1 20.36 31.81 -28.25
N GLY A 2 20.29 32.84 -27.41
CA GLY A 2 21.34 33.17 -26.45
C GLY A 2 21.27 32.30 -25.19
N PRO A 3 22.36 32.17 -24.41
CA PRO A 3 22.36 31.43 -23.14
C PRO A 3 21.29 31.94 -22.15
N LEU A 4 21.04 33.26 -22.15
CA LEU A 4 20.02 33.90 -21.31
C LEU A 4 18.60 33.46 -21.69
N GLU A 5 18.32 33.34 -22.99
CA GLU A 5 17.02 32.89 -23.51
C GLU A 5 16.76 31.42 -23.14
N VAL A 6 17.80 30.57 -23.21
CA VAL A 6 17.72 29.18 -22.77
C VAL A 6 17.38 29.09 -21.28
N VAL A 7 18.07 29.86 -20.44
CA VAL A 7 17.83 29.89 -18.98
C VAL A 7 16.42 30.41 -18.67
N ALA A 8 15.97 31.46 -19.36
CA ALA A 8 14.63 32.00 -19.17
C ALA A 8 13.54 30.98 -19.56
N ILE A 9 13.70 30.28 -20.68
CA ILE A 9 12.78 29.22 -21.11
C ILE A 9 12.73 28.09 -20.07
N LEU A 10 13.89 27.62 -19.60
CA LEU A 10 13.95 26.58 -18.58
C LEU A 10 13.29 27.01 -17.27
N ALA A 11 13.51 28.24 -16.83
CA ALA A 11 12.91 28.77 -15.62
C ALA A 11 11.37 28.82 -15.73
N VAL A 12 10.84 29.27 -16.88
CA VAL A 12 9.40 29.29 -17.14
C VAL A 12 8.84 27.86 -17.19
N LEU A 13 9.50 26.94 -17.89
CA LEU A 13 9.06 25.54 -17.96
C LEU A 13 9.00 24.89 -16.58
N ILE A 14 10.03 25.07 -15.76
CA ILE A 14 10.06 24.55 -14.38
C ILE A 14 8.99 25.24 -13.53
N GLY A 15 8.84 26.56 -13.65
CA GLY A 15 7.83 27.33 -12.92
C GLY A 15 6.40 26.91 -13.24
N VAL A 16 6.11 26.57 -14.49
CA VAL A 16 4.80 26.06 -14.93
C VAL A 16 4.60 24.59 -14.57
N TRP A 17 5.68 23.80 -14.52
CA TRP A 17 5.61 22.36 -14.19
C TRP A 17 4.98 22.11 -12.82
N TYR A 18 5.49 22.77 -11.77
CA TYR A 18 5.03 22.53 -10.40
C TYR A 18 3.51 22.67 -10.20
N PRO A 19 2.86 23.79 -10.60
CA PRO A 19 1.41 23.94 -10.44
C PRO A 19 0.65 22.95 -11.32
N LEU A 20 1.08 22.76 -12.57
CA LEU A 20 0.40 21.87 -13.52
C LEU A 20 0.45 20.41 -13.04
N ALA A 21 1.63 19.93 -12.65
CA ALA A 21 1.84 18.59 -12.14
C ALA A 21 1.09 18.37 -10.82
N SER A 22 1.01 19.37 -9.94
CA SER A 22 0.23 19.29 -8.71
C SER A 22 -1.27 19.10 -9.01
N VAL A 23 -1.82 19.86 -9.96
CA VAL A 23 -3.24 19.78 -10.34
C VAL A 23 -3.55 18.45 -11.03
N ILE A 24 -2.73 18.04 -12.00
CA ILE A 24 -2.90 16.77 -12.72
C ILE A 24 -2.78 15.60 -11.75
N GLY A 25 -1.72 15.57 -10.92
CA GLY A 25 -1.48 14.53 -9.93
C GLY A 25 -2.64 14.40 -8.94
N ARG A 26 -3.14 15.51 -8.39
CA ARG A 26 -4.31 15.51 -7.51
C ARG A 26 -5.55 14.93 -8.18
N ARG A 27 -5.83 15.27 -9.44
CA ARG A 27 -6.99 14.73 -10.17
C ARG A 27 -6.86 13.23 -10.41
N ILE A 28 -5.69 12.75 -10.82
CA ILE A 28 -5.43 11.31 -11.03
C ILE A 28 -5.58 10.55 -9.71
N ASN A 29 -5.04 11.10 -8.62
CA ASN A 29 -5.05 10.49 -7.30
C ASN A 29 -6.46 10.49 -6.67
N ALA A 30 -7.24 11.54 -6.87
CA ALA A 30 -8.64 11.58 -6.46
C ALA A 30 -9.46 10.51 -7.19
N ARG A 31 -9.28 10.37 -8.51
CA ARG A 31 -9.95 9.30 -9.28
C ARG A 31 -9.56 7.90 -8.79
N ALA A 32 -8.27 7.67 -8.54
CA ALA A 32 -7.80 6.39 -8.02
C ALA A 32 -8.35 6.07 -6.62
N ALA A 33 -8.45 7.07 -5.73
CA ALA A 33 -9.04 6.93 -4.40
C ALA A 33 -10.55 6.63 -4.48
N LEU A 34 -11.26 7.24 -5.42
CA LEU A 34 -12.70 7.03 -5.61
C LEU A 34 -13.04 5.71 -6.30
N ALA A 35 -12.10 5.10 -7.02
CA ALA A 35 -12.30 3.78 -7.63
C ALA A 35 -12.59 2.67 -6.60
N CYS A 36 -12.26 2.89 -5.31
CA CYS A 36 -12.59 1.96 -4.24
C CYS A 36 -14.10 1.95 -3.88
N ALA A 37 -14.85 2.98 -4.28
CA ALA A 37 -16.24 3.19 -3.87
C ALA A 37 -17.20 2.09 -4.37
N GLU A 38 -16.80 1.35 -5.41
CA GLU A 38 -17.58 0.24 -5.94
C GLU A 38 -17.51 -1.01 -5.03
N LEU A 39 -16.51 -1.10 -4.15
CA LEU A 39 -16.26 -2.27 -3.31
C LEU A 39 -16.56 -2.03 -1.82
N CYS A 40 -16.36 -0.80 -1.35
CA CYS A 40 -16.57 -0.40 0.04
C CYS A 40 -17.06 1.04 0.11
N ASP A 41 -17.75 1.41 1.19
CA ASP A 41 -18.21 2.78 1.43
C ASP A 41 -17.01 3.69 1.72
N VAL A 42 -16.86 4.78 0.95
CA VAL A 42 -15.77 5.75 1.13
C VAL A 42 -16.16 6.74 2.22
N ARG A 43 -15.54 6.61 3.40
CA ARG A 43 -15.76 7.54 4.52
C ARG A 43 -15.03 8.85 4.32
N ARG A 44 -13.78 8.79 3.88
CA ARG A 44 -12.93 9.95 3.67
C ARG A 44 -11.86 9.63 2.63
N TYR A 45 -11.44 10.64 1.87
CA TYR A 45 -10.23 10.53 1.06
C TYR A 45 -9.44 11.84 1.09
N LEU A 46 -8.13 11.73 0.85
CA LEU A 46 -7.20 12.82 0.68
C LEU A 46 -6.31 12.50 -0.51
N ALA A 47 -6.26 13.41 -1.50
CA ALA A 47 -5.42 13.27 -2.68
C ALA A 47 -4.44 14.43 -2.77
N THR A 48 -3.14 14.11 -2.85
CA THR A 48 -2.07 15.08 -3.10
C THR A 48 -1.54 14.91 -4.54
N GLY A 49 -0.53 15.68 -4.94
CA GLY A 49 0.11 15.50 -6.25
C GLY A 49 0.83 14.15 -6.39
N THR A 50 1.24 13.54 -5.29
CA THR A 50 2.17 12.39 -5.28
C THR A 50 1.64 11.17 -4.53
N SER A 51 0.52 11.31 -3.83
CA SER A 51 -0.07 10.22 -3.03
C SER A 51 -1.57 10.39 -2.89
N TYR A 52 -2.22 9.33 -2.42
CA TYR A 52 -3.56 9.42 -1.85
C TYR A 52 -3.70 8.56 -0.61
N LEU A 53 -4.63 8.96 0.24
CA LEU A 53 -5.17 8.19 1.35
C LEU A 53 -6.67 8.06 1.13
N VAL A 54 -7.21 6.87 1.36
CA VAL A 54 -8.65 6.64 1.39
C VAL A 54 -8.98 5.79 2.61
N GLU A 55 -10.02 6.20 3.32
CA GLU A 55 -10.58 5.52 4.48
C GLU A 55 -11.93 4.94 4.07
N LEU A 56 -12.06 3.63 4.25
CA LEU A 56 -13.18 2.85 3.75
C LEU A 56 -13.84 2.11 4.92
N GLN A 57 -15.14 1.89 4.76
CA GLN A 57 -15.90 0.94 5.55
C GLN A 57 -16.38 -0.19 4.65
N CYS A 58 -15.96 -1.41 4.95
CA CYS A 58 -16.30 -2.61 4.18
C CYS A 58 -17.22 -3.52 5.01
N ASP A 59 -17.94 -4.43 4.35
CA ASP A 59 -18.75 -5.47 5.00
C ASP A 59 -17.91 -6.44 5.87
N TRP A 60 -16.66 -6.67 5.46
CA TRP A 60 -15.73 -7.62 6.10
C TRP A 60 -14.75 -6.99 7.10
N ALA A 61 -14.76 -5.66 7.27
CA ALA A 61 -13.87 -4.98 8.21
C ALA A 61 -14.48 -3.68 8.74
N ARG A 62 -14.25 -3.39 10.02
CA ARG A 62 -14.71 -2.16 10.67
C ARG A 62 -14.10 -0.92 10.01
N TYR A 63 -12.82 -1.00 9.65
CA TYR A 63 -12.10 0.09 8.99
C TYR A 63 -11.02 -0.46 8.05
N VAL A 64 -10.89 0.17 6.88
CA VAL A 64 -9.80 -0.10 5.92
C VAL A 64 -9.22 1.23 5.44
N GLY A 65 -7.99 1.53 5.83
CA GLY A 65 -7.24 2.68 5.35
C GLY A 65 -6.24 2.27 4.28
N VAL A 66 -6.34 2.81 3.07
CA VAL A 66 -5.41 2.57 1.97
C VAL A 66 -4.62 3.85 1.70
N PHE A 67 -3.32 3.80 1.95
CA PHE A 67 -2.38 4.85 1.56
C PHE A 67 -1.53 4.37 0.39
N VAL A 68 -1.50 5.11 -0.70
CA VAL A 68 -0.66 4.80 -1.85
C VAL A 68 0.30 5.94 -2.11
N GLN A 69 1.59 5.62 -2.01
CA GLN A 69 2.65 6.51 -2.46
C GLN A 69 2.90 6.26 -3.95
N ARG A 70 2.58 7.24 -4.79
CA ARG A 70 2.81 7.20 -6.23
C ARG A 70 4.09 7.95 -6.60
N LEU A 71 4.29 8.11 -7.90
CA LEU A 71 5.44 8.82 -8.45
C LEU A 71 5.46 10.30 -7.99
N PRO A 72 6.66 10.87 -7.78
CA PRO A 72 6.84 12.26 -7.36
C PRO A 72 6.65 13.22 -8.53
N TRP A 73 5.40 13.42 -8.96
CA TRP A 73 5.03 14.31 -10.07
C TRP A 73 5.44 15.76 -9.84
N ASP A 74 5.51 16.17 -8.58
CA ASP A 74 5.88 17.51 -8.16
C ASP A 74 7.30 17.89 -8.58
N ASN A 75 8.25 16.95 -8.61
CA ASN A 75 9.64 17.23 -8.98
C ASN A 75 10.03 16.47 -10.26
N PRO A 76 10.29 17.16 -11.38
CA PRO A 76 10.56 16.51 -12.68
C PRO A 76 11.84 15.66 -12.65
N LEU A 77 12.87 16.05 -11.90
CA LEU A 77 14.11 15.28 -11.76
C LEU A 77 13.86 14.00 -10.96
N ASN A 78 13.12 14.09 -9.85
CA ASN A 78 12.75 12.92 -9.05
C ASN A 78 11.82 11.97 -9.81
N LEU A 79 10.93 12.51 -10.64
CA LEU A 79 10.07 11.73 -11.52
C LEU A 79 10.92 10.93 -12.50
N ILE A 80 11.83 11.58 -13.23
CA ILE A 80 12.76 10.91 -14.16
C ILE A 80 13.58 9.86 -13.43
N ALA A 81 14.18 10.19 -12.28
CA ALA A 81 14.96 9.25 -11.48
C ALA A 81 14.12 8.04 -11.01
N SER A 82 12.87 8.27 -10.60
CA SER A 82 11.96 7.20 -10.17
C SER A 82 11.54 6.28 -11.32
N LEU A 83 11.35 6.84 -12.51
CA LEU A 83 11.06 6.10 -13.74
C LEU A 83 12.27 5.26 -14.17
N LEU A 84 13.48 5.84 -14.18
CA LEU A 84 14.72 5.14 -14.49
C LEU A 84 15.02 4.02 -13.50
N ALA A 85 14.75 4.23 -12.21
CA ALA A 85 14.91 3.22 -11.17
C ALA A 85 13.76 2.18 -11.15
N ALA A 86 12.79 2.26 -12.08
CA ALA A 86 11.61 1.41 -12.14
C ALA A 86 10.92 1.21 -10.79
N ARG A 87 10.87 2.28 -9.97
CA ARG A 87 10.30 2.20 -8.62
C ARG A 87 8.81 1.92 -8.72
N LYS A 88 8.41 0.72 -8.30
CA LYS A 88 6.99 0.36 -8.18
C LYS A 88 6.36 1.16 -7.05
N PRO A 89 5.21 1.81 -7.28
CA PRO A 89 4.40 2.40 -6.21
C PRO A 89 4.09 1.36 -5.13
N LEU A 90 3.92 1.82 -3.90
CA LEU A 90 3.61 0.96 -2.76
C LEU A 90 2.34 1.44 -2.10
N ALA A 91 1.39 0.52 -1.95
CA ALA A 91 0.22 0.67 -1.11
C ALA A 91 0.52 0.12 0.28
N LEU A 92 0.22 0.92 1.30
CA LEU A 92 0.12 0.54 2.70
C LEU A 92 -1.37 0.49 3.05
N ILE A 93 -1.83 -0.68 3.47
CA ILE A 93 -3.21 -0.91 3.87
C ILE A 93 -3.20 -1.16 5.37
N LYS A 94 -4.07 -0.48 6.11
CA LYS A 94 -4.36 -0.74 7.52
C LYS A 94 -5.80 -1.23 7.67
N ILE A 95 -5.98 -2.36 8.33
CA ILE A 95 -7.28 -3.02 8.47
C ILE A 95 -7.56 -3.23 9.95
N ASP A 96 -8.70 -2.70 10.42
CA ASP A 96 -9.25 -3.02 11.72
C ASP A 96 -10.48 -3.91 11.53
N LEU A 97 -10.40 -5.13 12.07
CA LEU A 97 -11.49 -6.12 12.03
C LEU A 97 -12.53 -5.89 13.15
N GLY A 98 -12.27 -4.98 14.08
CA GLY A 98 -13.05 -4.83 15.31
C GLY A 98 -12.90 -6.00 16.28
N LYS A 99 -11.99 -6.95 15.99
CA LYS A 99 -11.66 -8.11 16.80
C LYS A 99 -10.17 -8.06 17.13
N ILE A 100 -9.82 -8.33 18.39
CA ILE A 100 -8.42 -8.37 18.82
C ILE A 100 -7.86 -9.75 18.48
N THR A 101 -6.78 -9.78 17.70
CA THR A 101 -5.94 -10.97 17.57
C THR A 101 -4.90 -10.94 18.68
N SER A 102 -4.64 -12.08 19.32
CA SER A 102 -3.50 -12.25 20.24
C SER A 102 -2.21 -12.57 19.48
N TRP A 103 -2.20 -12.34 18.16
CA TRP A 103 -1.13 -12.75 17.26
C TRP A 103 -0.29 -11.56 16.82
N ASN A 104 1.01 -11.72 17.00
CA ASN A 104 2.06 -10.92 16.44
C ASN A 104 2.67 -11.68 15.26
N LEU A 105 2.80 -11.02 14.11
CA LEU A 105 3.44 -11.53 12.91
C LEU A 105 4.15 -10.39 12.19
N ASP A 106 5.41 -10.55 11.81
CA ASP A 106 6.07 -9.68 10.85
C ASP A 106 6.76 -10.54 9.81
N MET A 107 6.25 -10.50 8.57
CA MET A 107 6.81 -11.25 7.46
C MET A 107 7.01 -10.37 6.23
N SER A 108 8.14 -10.52 5.57
CA SER A 108 8.55 -9.70 4.42
C SER A 108 9.21 -10.56 3.34
N SER A 109 8.86 -10.34 2.08
CA SER A 109 9.53 -11.00 0.94
C SER A 109 10.81 -10.29 0.50
N ARG A 110 11.08 -9.09 1.03
CA ARG A 110 12.24 -8.25 0.69
C ARG A 110 13.42 -8.40 1.65
N GLY A 111 13.33 -9.32 2.60
CA GLY A 111 14.33 -9.52 3.66
C GLY A 111 13.84 -9.10 5.03
N ALA A 112 14.68 -9.35 6.02
CA ALA A 112 14.45 -9.03 7.43
C ALA A 112 15.70 -8.37 8.03
N ARG A 113 15.48 -7.55 9.06
CA ARG A 113 16.58 -7.07 9.93
C ARG A 113 16.65 -7.98 11.14
N GLY A 114 17.74 -8.74 11.27
CA GLY A 114 17.96 -9.67 12.38
C GLY A 114 17.61 -11.12 12.04
N PHE A 115 17.48 -11.95 13.07
CA PHE A 115 17.15 -13.37 12.92
C PHE A 115 15.73 -13.53 12.36
N ALA A 116 15.60 -14.32 11.30
CA ALA A 116 14.32 -14.58 10.65
C ALA A 116 14.23 -16.03 10.19
N GLU A 117 13.07 -16.65 10.42
CA GLU A 117 12.74 -17.95 9.85
C GLU A 117 12.31 -17.77 8.40
N ARG A 118 12.84 -18.58 7.49
CA ARG A 118 12.41 -18.57 6.09
C ARG A 118 11.23 -19.50 5.88
N VAL A 119 10.10 -18.95 5.41
CA VAL A 119 8.90 -19.71 5.06
C VAL A 119 8.56 -19.38 3.60
N GLY A 120 8.87 -20.28 2.68
CA GLY A 120 8.79 -20.02 1.25
C GLY A 120 9.69 -18.85 0.82
N LYS A 121 9.11 -17.84 0.15
CA LYS A 121 9.80 -16.59 -0.24
C LYS A 121 9.81 -15.51 0.83
N TYR A 122 9.23 -15.76 2.01
CA TYR A 122 9.12 -14.77 3.09
C TYR A 122 10.12 -15.03 4.20
N TYR A 123 10.62 -13.93 4.77
CA TYR A 123 11.37 -13.89 6.01
C TYR A 123 10.42 -13.51 7.15
N VAL A 124 10.34 -14.33 8.19
CA VAL A 124 9.43 -14.15 9.33
C VAL A 124 10.24 -13.86 10.59
N VAL A 125 10.07 -12.68 11.20
CA VAL A 125 10.95 -12.17 12.27
C VAL A 125 10.35 -12.39 13.65
N ARG A 126 9.07 -12.05 13.83
CA ARG A 126 8.33 -12.24 15.08
C ARG A 126 7.06 -12.99 14.77
N ARG A 127 6.84 -14.14 15.43
CA ARG A 127 5.58 -14.88 15.31
C ARG A 127 5.21 -15.58 16.62
N ASN A 128 3.98 -15.35 17.08
CA ASN A 128 3.26 -16.25 17.98
C ASN A 128 1.98 -16.81 17.31
N ALA A 129 1.76 -16.49 16.03
CA ALA A 129 0.71 -17.05 15.19
C ALA A 129 0.94 -18.56 14.92
N PRO A 130 -0.14 -19.34 14.70
CA PRO A 130 -0.04 -20.76 14.32
C PRO A 130 0.86 -20.98 13.09
N LYS A 131 1.72 -22.01 13.12
CA LYS A 131 2.62 -22.35 12.00
C LYS A 131 1.86 -22.58 10.69
N ALA A 132 0.66 -23.17 10.76
CA ALA A 132 -0.19 -23.40 9.60
C ALA A 132 -0.65 -22.07 8.96
N LEU A 133 -1.17 -21.14 9.76
CA LEU A 133 -1.55 -19.79 9.31
C LEU A 133 -0.38 -19.07 8.63
N VAL A 134 0.81 -19.10 9.22
CA VAL A 134 1.99 -18.42 8.65
C VAL A 134 2.39 -19.01 7.29
N ARG A 135 2.31 -20.33 7.11
CA ARG A 135 2.58 -20.98 5.82
C ARG A 135 1.53 -20.60 4.76
N GLU A 136 0.27 -20.57 5.15
CA GLU A 136 -0.84 -20.21 4.26
C GLU A 136 -0.74 -18.74 3.82
N LEU A 137 -0.44 -17.82 4.76
CA LEU A 137 -0.19 -16.42 4.47
C LEU A 137 1.07 -16.21 3.60
N ALA A 138 2.14 -16.98 3.83
CA ALA A 138 3.34 -16.91 2.99
C ALA A 138 3.04 -17.32 1.55
N LYS A 139 2.26 -18.40 1.36
CA LYS A 139 1.84 -18.88 0.05
C LYS A 139 0.92 -17.86 -0.64
N ALA A 140 -0.13 -17.40 0.05
CA ALA A 140 -1.05 -16.40 -0.49
C ALA A 140 -0.33 -15.08 -0.81
N GLY A 141 0.60 -14.66 0.05
CA GLY A 141 1.39 -13.47 -0.16
C GLY A 141 2.32 -13.57 -1.37
N GLU A 142 2.81 -14.77 -1.71
CA GLU A 142 3.60 -15.00 -2.92
C GLU A 142 2.72 -14.93 -4.18
N GLU A 143 1.57 -15.59 -4.17
CA GLU A 143 0.62 -15.62 -5.28
C GLU A 143 0.00 -14.25 -5.57
N LEU A 144 -0.31 -13.49 -4.51
CA LEU A 144 -0.96 -12.17 -4.59
C LEU A 144 0.05 -11.01 -4.70
N GLY A 145 1.36 -11.29 -4.69
CA GLY A 145 2.40 -10.28 -4.82
C GLY A 145 2.51 -9.30 -3.64
N ILE A 146 2.13 -9.73 -2.44
CA ILE A 146 2.32 -8.96 -1.21
C ILE A 146 3.83 -8.84 -0.92
N VAL A 147 4.27 -7.73 -0.34
CA VAL A 147 5.70 -7.56 0.01
C VAL A 147 5.96 -7.65 1.50
N ARG A 148 4.96 -7.31 2.33
CA ARG A 148 5.04 -7.41 3.78
C ARG A 148 3.66 -7.51 4.41
N LEU A 149 3.56 -8.31 5.46
CA LEU A 149 2.40 -8.41 6.35
C LEU A 149 2.88 -8.19 7.78
N VAL A 150 2.19 -7.32 8.51
CA VAL A 150 2.47 -7.03 9.91
C VAL A 150 1.18 -7.11 10.73
N PHE A 151 1.19 -7.94 11.76
CA PHE A 151 0.19 -8.05 12.80
C PHE A 151 0.87 -7.70 14.13
N GLU A 152 0.25 -6.79 14.87
CA GLU A 152 0.63 -6.50 16.25
C GLU A 152 -0.62 -6.71 17.10
N GLU A 153 -0.45 -7.32 18.27
CA GLU A 153 -1.55 -7.60 19.20
C GLU A 153 -2.31 -6.31 19.55
N GLY A 154 -3.63 -6.33 19.37
CA GLY A 154 -4.49 -5.17 19.61
C GLY A 154 -4.34 -4.02 18.60
N ALA A 155 -3.57 -4.21 17.51
CA ALA A 155 -3.37 -3.20 16.48
C ALA A 155 -3.99 -3.59 15.13
N PRO A 156 -4.27 -2.60 14.25
CA PRO A 156 -4.70 -2.88 12.88
C PRO A 156 -3.66 -3.69 12.10
N ILE A 157 -4.16 -4.65 11.31
CA ILE A 157 -3.36 -5.44 10.38
C ILE A 157 -2.81 -4.51 9.30
N SER A 158 -1.50 -4.59 9.05
CA SER A 158 -0.84 -3.81 8.01
C SER A 158 -0.38 -4.69 6.85
N ILE A 159 -0.81 -4.35 5.63
CA ILE A 159 -0.46 -5.06 4.39
C ILE A 159 0.26 -4.11 3.46
N TYR A 160 1.33 -4.57 2.83
CA TYR A 160 2.11 -3.79 1.86
C TYR A 160 2.03 -4.45 0.48
N ILE A 161 1.52 -3.74 -0.52
CA ILE A 161 1.29 -4.25 -1.89
C ILE A 161 1.93 -3.30 -2.90
N PRO A 162 2.75 -3.78 -3.85
CA PRO A 162 3.34 -2.95 -4.90
C PRO A 162 2.32 -2.65 -6.00
N SER A 163 1.28 -1.88 -5.68
CA SER A 163 0.17 -1.53 -6.58
C SER A 163 -0.32 -0.10 -6.34
N THR A 164 -0.98 0.46 -7.35
CA THR A 164 -1.78 1.71 -7.24
C THR A 164 -3.27 1.48 -7.47
N ASP A 165 -3.64 0.27 -7.88
CA ASP A 165 -5.00 -0.09 -8.25
C ASP A 165 -5.81 -0.44 -7.00
N CYS A 166 -6.69 0.47 -6.59
CA CYS A 166 -7.43 0.30 -5.35
C CYS A 166 -8.34 -0.94 -5.36
N PRO A 167 -9.14 -1.21 -6.41
CA PRO A 167 -9.94 -2.43 -6.47
C PRO A 167 -9.13 -3.72 -6.22
N SER A 168 -8.00 -3.89 -6.91
CA SER A 168 -7.10 -5.03 -6.69
C SER A 168 -6.55 -5.06 -5.26
N ILE A 169 -6.13 -3.92 -4.70
CA ILE A 169 -5.65 -3.81 -3.31
C ILE A 169 -6.71 -4.29 -2.31
N ILE A 170 -7.96 -3.87 -2.48
CA ILE A 170 -9.08 -4.26 -1.62
C ILE A 170 -9.39 -5.75 -1.76
N HIS A 171 -9.39 -6.27 -2.99
CA HIS A 171 -9.60 -7.70 -3.23
C HIS A 171 -8.51 -8.57 -2.57
N ILE A 172 -7.23 -8.22 -2.76
CA ILE A 172 -6.10 -8.90 -2.11
C ILE A 172 -6.25 -8.85 -0.60
N SER A 173 -6.58 -7.68 -0.05
CA SER A 173 -6.78 -7.49 1.38
C SER A 173 -7.90 -8.38 1.93
N LYS A 174 -9.07 -8.42 1.26
CA LYS A 174 -10.19 -9.29 1.63
C LYS A 174 -9.79 -10.78 1.63
N THR A 175 -9.01 -11.21 0.65
CA THR A 175 -8.50 -12.60 0.59
C THR A 175 -7.62 -12.94 1.80
N ILE A 176 -6.71 -12.04 2.18
CA ILE A 176 -5.86 -12.22 3.36
C ILE A 176 -6.71 -12.26 4.64
N ILE A 177 -7.70 -11.37 4.78
CA ILE A 177 -8.59 -11.38 5.94
C ILE A 177 -9.36 -12.69 6.04
N LYS A 178 -9.90 -13.22 4.94
CA LYS A 178 -10.58 -14.54 4.95
C LYS A 178 -9.68 -15.66 5.47
N ILE A 179 -8.41 -15.69 5.06
CA ILE A 179 -7.44 -16.65 5.57
C ILE A 179 -7.30 -16.48 7.09
N ILE A 180 -7.14 -15.24 7.57
CA ILE A 180 -7.00 -14.96 9.01
C ILE A 180 -8.25 -15.39 9.79
N GLU A 181 -9.44 -15.07 9.29
CA GLU A 181 -10.73 -15.39 9.93
C GLU A 181 -10.93 -16.89 10.13
N ASN A 182 -10.49 -17.72 9.18
CA ASN A 182 -10.56 -19.19 9.30
C ASN A 182 -9.82 -19.73 10.53
N TYR A 183 -8.76 -19.03 10.96
CA TYR A 183 -8.00 -19.42 12.16
C TYR A 183 -8.51 -18.72 13.42
N MET A 184 -9.22 -17.60 13.29
CA MET A 184 -9.87 -16.92 14.42
C MET A 184 -11.14 -17.65 14.89
N GLY A 185 -11.84 -18.35 13.98
CA GLY A 185 -13.05 -19.12 14.26
C GLY A 185 -12.84 -20.52 14.84
N GLY A 186 -11.59 -20.92 15.15
CA GLY A 186 -11.23 -22.28 15.58
C GLY A 186 -11.38 -22.59 17.08
N ASN A 187 -12.15 -21.80 17.83
CA ASN A 187 -12.48 -22.06 19.24
C ASN A 187 -14.00 -22.08 19.44
N THR A 188 -14.64 -23.13 18.92
CA THR A 188 -15.89 -23.67 19.45
C THR A 188 -15.82 -25.19 19.37
#